data_AF-A0A2N2SC28-F1
#
_entry.id   AF-A0A2N2SC28-F1
#
_cell.length_a   1.000
_cell.length_b   1.000
_cell.length_c   1.000
_cell.angle_alpha   90.00
_cell.angle_beta   90.00
_cell.angle_gamma   90.00
#
_symmetry.space_group_name_H-M   'P 1'
#
loop_
_entity.id
_entity.type
_entity.pdbx_description
1 polymer ?
#
loop_
_entity_poly.entity_id
_entity_poly.type
_entity_poly.pdbx_seq_one_letter_code
_entity_poly.pdbx_strand_id
1 'polypeptide(L)'
;MLIVAASVVLVTIPAATGIYFYAQQQLLSNESENLLKKTNALITANAQAFKEDELRLQSLSSLLKKTLEAAPLAGEVAAFDRLVQQDPDGAWRSKHKSIIGNMQAGLFLPPDAPLDAAQKILHLRSKQLFDIFGSSITSPTGNIWLVTLGKTEVIYDNAFPNFVSLMPANTDYTQTPWMTLGDPATNPERGLRWTPPLYDPPSKLWLVSAVL
;
A
#
# COMPACT_ATOMS: atom_id res chain seq x y z
N MET A 1 -47.07 50.24 31.14
CA MET A 1 -46.59 48.83 31.05
C MET A 1 -46.48 48.37 29.60
N LEU A 2 -47.55 48.40 28.79
CA LEU A 2 -47.53 47.97 27.38
C LEU A 2 -46.49 48.69 26.48
N ILE A 3 -46.35 50.01 26.61
CA ILE A 3 -45.39 50.79 25.81
C ILE A 3 -43.94 50.39 26.13
N VAL A 4 -43.61 50.23 27.42
CA VAL A 4 -42.28 49.81 27.86
C VAL A 4 -41.95 48.41 27.37
N ALA A 5 -42.90 47.47 27.48
CA ALA A 5 -42.73 46.11 26.97
C ALA A 5 -42.54 46.10 25.45
N ALA A 6 -43.34 46.87 24.70
CA ALA A 6 -43.21 46.99 23.25
C ALA A 6 -41.85 47.58 22.85
N SER A 7 -41.39 48.64 23.52
CA SER A 7 -40.09 49.27 23.25
C SER A 7 -38.91 48.33 23.54
N VAL A 8 -38.98 47.54 24.60
CA VAL A 8 -37.93 46.53 24.90
C VAL A 8 -37.89 45.50 23.78
N VAL A 9 -39.03 44.91 23.41
CA VAL A 9 -39.12 43.91 22.34
C VAL A 9 -38.60 44.43 21.00
N LEU A 10 -38.92 45.69 20.67
CA LEU A 10 -38.53 46.32 19.41
C LEU A 10 -37.02 46.55 19.27
N VAL A 11 -36.29 46.58 20.38
CA VAL A 11 -34.82 46.73 20.40
C VAL A 11 -34.14 45.39 20.61
N THR A 12 -34.64 44.56 21.53
CA THR A 12 -33.99 43.29 21.89
C THR A 12 -34.07 42.27 20.77
N ILE A 13 -35.19 42.18 20.05
CA ILE A 13 -35.32 41.19 18.97
C ILE A 13 -34.35 41.51 17.82
N PRO A 14 -34.34 42.72 17.23
CA PRO A 14 -33.39 43.02 16.14
C PRO A 14 -31.93 42.93 16.57
N ALA A 15 -31.60 43.34 17.80
CA ALA A 15 -30.24 43.23 18.31
C ALA A 15 -29.81 41.76 18.48
N ALA A 16 -30.66 40.92 19.10
CA ALA A 16 -30.39 39.49 19.25
C ALA A 16 -30.29 38.78 17.89
N THR A 17 -31.17 39.12 16.95
CA THR A 17 -31.13 38.61 15.58
C THR A 17 -29.85 39.03 14.85
N GLY A 18 -29.42 40.29 14.98
CA GLY A 18 -28.18 40.79 14.39
C GLY A 18 -26.94 40.10 14.97
N ILE A 19 -26.87 39.96 16.30
CA ILE A 19 -25.80 39.23 16.98
C ILE A 19 -25.78 37.76 16.55
N TYR A 20 -26.94 37.12 16.48
CA TYR A 20 -27.06 35.73 16.05
C TYR A 20 -26.53 35.55 14.63
N PHE A 21 -26.96 36.38 13.67
CA PHE A 21 -26.48 36.28 12.29
C PHE A 21 -24.99 36.60 12.16
N TYR A 22 -24.49 37.61 12.88
CA TYR A 22 -23.08 37.94 12.89
C TYR A 22 -22.23 36.79 13.46
N ALA A 23 -22.62 36.26 14.62
CA ALA A 23 -21.94 35.13 15.25
C ALA A 23 -22.00 33.87 14.36
N GLN A 24 -23.17 33.58 13.77
CA GLN A 24 -23.33 32.47 12.83
C GLN A 24 -22.42 32.63 11.62
N GLN A 25 -22.38 33.82 11.00
CA GLN A 25 -21.55 34.08 9.84
C GLN A 25 -20.06 33.97 10.16
N GLN A 26 -19.63 34.51 11.30
CA GLN A 26 -18.23 34.43 11.73
C GLN A 26 -17.82 33.00 12.05
N LEU A 27 -18.67 32.23 12.74
CA LEU A 27 -18.41 30.82 13.04
C LEU A 27 -18.32 29.99 11.76
N LEU A 28 -19.24 30.19 10.82
CA LEU A 28 -19.22 29.48 9.52
C LEU A 28 -17.98 29.85 8.70
N SER A 29 -17.60 31.13 8.66
CA SER A 29 -16.38 31.57 7.96
C SER A 29 -15.13 30.95 8.57
N ASN A 30 -15.00 31.01 9.89
CA ASN A 30 -13.86 30.46 10.61
C ASN A 30 -13.75 28.94 10.43
N GLU A 31 -14.87 28.21 10.55
CA GLU A 31 -14.85 26.76 10.38
C GLU A 31 -14.58 26.37 8.92
N SER A 32 -15.12 27.11 7.95
CA SER A 32 -14.81 26.90 6.53
C SER A 32 -13.33 27.12 6.23
N GLU A 33 -12.72 28.20 6.74
CA GLU A 33 -11.29 28.46 6.58
C GLU A 33 -10.44 27.37 7.26
N ASN A 34 -10.85 26.93 8.45
CA ASN A 34 -10.16 25.86 9.18
C ASN A 34 -10.23 24.53 8.43
N LEU A 35 -11.41 24.15 7.92
CA LEU A 35 -11.60 22.94 7.12
C LEU A 35 -10.81 23.01 5.81
N LEU A 36 -10.81 24.16 5.14
CA LEU A 36 -10.04 24.36 3.91
C LEU A 36 -8.53 24.24 4.18
N LYS A 37 -8.03 24.84 5.27
CA LYS A 37 -6.63 24.71 5.67
C LYS A 37 -6.25 23.26 5.99
N LYS A 38 -7.08 22.54 6.76
CA LYS A 38 -6.86 21.11 7.08
C LYS A 38 -6.89 20.25 5.83
N THR A 39 -7.88 20.46 4.96
CA THR A 39 -8.02 19.71 3.71
C THR A 39 -6.84 19.94 2.79
N ASN A 40 -6.41 21.19 2.62
CA ASN A 40 -5.23 21.51 1.81
C ASN A 40 -3.96 20.88 2.38
N ALA A 41 -3.77 20.91 3.70
CA ALA A 41 -2.63 20.25 4.34
C ALA A 41 -2.62 18.74 4.09
N LEU A 42 -3.78 18.07 4.19
CA LEU A 42 -3.93 16.65 3.88
C LEU A 42 -3.66 16.35 2.40
N ILE A 43 -4.21 17.15 1.49
CA ILE A 43 -3.97 17.01 0.04
C ILE A 43 -2.48 17.15 -0.27
N THR A 44 -1.83 18.19 0.25
CA THR A 44 -0.40 18.41 0.03
C THR A 44 0.46 17.28 0.59
N ALA A 45 0.18 16.84 1.82
CA ALA A 45 0.92 15.74 2.44
C ALA A 45 0.76 14.43 1.66
N ASN A 46 -0.47 14.10 1.26
CA ASN A 46 -0.72 12.91 0.45
C ASN A 46 -0.08 13.02 -0.92
N ALA A 47 -0.27 14.12 -1.65
CA ALA A 47 0.32 14.31 -2.98
C ALA A 47 1.86 14.17 -2.95
N GLN A 48 2.50 14.65 -1.89
CA GLN A 48 3.93 14.47 -1.68
C GLN A 48 4.29 13.00 -1.44
N ALA A 49 3.53 12.28 -0.61
CA ALA A 49 3.72 10.85 -0.38
C ALA A 49 3.56 10.03 -1.67
N PHE A 50 2.51 10.29 -2.47
CA PHE A 50 2.31 9.68 -3.79
C PHE A 50 3.56 9.87 -4.67
N LYS A 51 4.07 11.10 -4.79
CA LYS A 51 5.26 11.39 -5.59
C LYS A 51 6.53 10.68 -5.09
N GLU A 52 6.70 10.58 -3.77
CA GLU A 52 7.84 9.85 -3.19
C GLU A 52 7.77 8.35 -3.49
N ASP A 53 6.58 7.77 -3.40
CA ASP A 53 6.36 6.36 -3.68
C ASP A 53 6.58 6.04 -5.17
N GLU A 54 6.22 6.96 -6.08
CA GLU A 54 6.56 6.83 -7.51
C GLU A 54 8.06 6.73 -7.75
N LEU A 55 8.84 7.65 -7.16
CA LEU A 55 10.30 7.67 -7.32
C LEU A 55 10.96 6.44 -6.68
N ARG A 56 10.46 6.00 -5.52
CA ARG A 56 10.92 4.78 -4.85
C ARG A 56 10.63 3.55 -5.68
N LEU A 57 9.42 3.42 -6.23
CA LEU A 57 9.03 2.28 -7.05
C LEU A 57 9.83 2.20 -8.35
N GLN A 58 10.08 3.34 -9.02
CA GLN A 58 10.93 3.39 -10.21
C GLN A 58 12.38 2.93 -9.91
N SER A 59 12.92 3.38 -8.76
CA SER A 59 14.25 2.99 -8.30
C SER A 59 14.32 1.49 -7.97
N LEU A 60 13.30 0.97 -7.27
CA LEU A 60 13.16 -0.44 -6.96
C LEU A 60 13.05 -1.29 -8.23
N SER A 61 12.21 -0.89 -9.19
CA SER A 61 12.01 -1.59 -10.46
C SER A 61 13.31 -1.67 -11.27
N SER A 62 14.05 -0.55 -11.37
CA SER A 62 15.35 -0.51 -12.06
C SER A 62 16.37 -1.44 -11.40
N LEU A 63 16.44 -1.45 -10.07
CA LEU A 63 17.37 -2.31 -9.35
C LEU A 63 16.94 -3.78 -9.36
N LEU A 64 15.64 -4.07 -9.32
CA LEU A 64 15.11 -5.42 -9.46
C LEU A 64 15.45 -5.98 -10.84
N LYS A 65 15.20 -5.23 -11.91
CA LYS A 65 15.57 -5.62 -13.28
C LYS A 65 17.06 -5.95 -13.37
N LYS A 66 17.93 -5.06 -12.91
CA LYS A 66 19.38 -5.29 -12.90
C LYS A 66 19.78 -6.54 -12.10
N THR A 67 19.15 -6.76 -10.95
CA THR A 67 19.40 -7.93 -10.10
C THR A 67 18.97 -9.23 -10.79
N LEU A 68 17.84 -9.22 -11.49
CA LEU A 68 17.31 -10.40 -12.19
C LEU A 68 18.08 -10.72 -13.49
N GLU A 69 18.63 -9.71 -14.17
CA GLU A 69 19.43 -9.88 -15.40
C GLU A 69 20.85 -10.42 -15.14
N ALA A 70 21.34 -10.37 -13.90
CA ALA A 70 22.66 -10.90 -13.56
C ALA A 70 22.73 -12.42 -13.79
N ALA A 71 23.90 -12.93 -14.21
CA ALA A 71 24.09 -14.37 -14.39
C ALA A 71 23.78 -15.15 -13.09
N PRO A 72 23.15 -16.34 -13.17
CA PRO A 72 22.94 -17.20 -12.01
C PRO A 72 24.25 -17.50 -11.28
N LEU A 73 24.22 -17.40 -9.96
CA LEU A 73 25.33 -17.75 -9.09
C LEU A 73 25.17 -19.19 -8.60
N ALA A 74 26.31 -19.87 -8.41
CA ALA A 74 26.30 -21.21 -7.84
C ALA A 74 25.66 -21.21 -6.44
N GLY A 75 24.70 -22.11 -6.21
CA GLY A 75 24.06 -22.30 -4.91
C GLY A 75 22.78 -21.48 -4.65
N GLU A 76 22.33 -20.63 -5.59
CA GLU A 76 21.09 -19.85 -5.44
C GLU A 76 19.86 -20.76 -5.28
N VAL A 77 19.73 -21.81 -6.09
CA VAL A 77 18.62 -22.77 -5.97
C VAL A 77 18.59 -23.41 -4.57
N ALA A 78 19.75 -23.85 -4.07
CA ALA A 78 19.85 -24.41 -2.73
C ALA A 78 19.59 -23.38 -1.62
N ALA A 79 19.90 -22.10 -1.86
CA ALA A 79 19.59 -21.01 -0.93
C ALA A 79 18.08 -20.76 -0.86
N PHE A 80 17.38 -20.76 -2.00
CA PHE A 80 15.92 -20.71 -2.05
C PHE A 80 15.30 -21.86 -1.25
N ASP A 81 15.73 -23.09 -1.48
CA ASP A 81 15.19 -24.28 -0.81
C ASP A 81 15.36 -24.24 0.72
N ARG A 82 16.38 -23.52 1.21
CA ARG A 82 16.57 -23.31 2.65
C ARG A 82 15.56 -22.33 3.25
N LEU A 83 15.03 -21.38 2.47
CA LEU A 83 14.14 -20.31 2.94
C LEU A 83 12.67 -20.74 2.98
N VAL A 84 12.25 -21.67 2.14
CA VAL A 84 10.84 -22.05 2.00
C VAL A 84 10.52 -23.39 2.65
N GLN A 85 9.27 -23.55 3.07
CA GLN A 85 8.67 -24.80 3.49
C GLN A 85 7.31 -24.97 2.82
N GLN A 86 6.87 -26.20 2.64
CA GLN A 86 5.51 -26.49 2.24
C GLN A 86 4.63 -26.60 3.49
N ASP A 87 3.53 -25.86 3.51
CA ASP A 87 2.56 -25.88 4.60
C ASP A 87 1.48 -26.95 4.35
N PRO A 88 0.60 -27.27 5.34
CA PRO A 88 -0.40 -28.33 5.21
C PRO A 88 -1.42 -28.14 4.08
N ASP A 89 -1.62 -26.90 3.61
CA ASP A 89 -2.48 -26.58 2.46
C ASP A 89 -1.78 -26.76 1.11
N GLY A 90 -0.53 -27.24 1.12
CA GLY A 90 0.27 -27.53 -0.07
C GLY A 90 1.00 -26.32 -0.64
N ALA A 91 0.72 -25.11 -0.17
CA ALA A 91 1.43 -23.92 -0.62
C ALA A 91 2.83 -23.84 -0.01
N TRP A 92 3.75 -23.24 -0.76
CA TRP A 92 5.12 -23.01 -0.32
C TRP A 92 5.23 -21.60 0.25
N ARG A 93 5.71 -21.48 1.49
CA ARG A 93 5.87 -20.20 2.18
C ARG A 93 7.25 -20.07 2.79
N SER A 94 7.68 -18.84 3.01
CA SER A 94 8.87 -18.57 3.83
C SER A 94 8.74 -19.21 5.21
N LYS A 95 9.78 -19.90 5.68
CA LYS A 95 9.80 -20.55 6.99
C LYS A 95 9.56 -19.53 8.10
N HIS A 96 8.55 -19.77 8.93
CA HIS A 96 8.21 -18.90 10.07
C HIS A 96 9.39 -18.63 11.01
N LYS A 97 10.26 -19.62 11.25
CA LYS A 97 11.43 -19.46 12.14
C LYS A 97 12.53 -18.58 11.56
N SER A 98 12.47 -18.27 10.26
CA SER A 98 13.47 -17.49 9.55
C SER A 98 13.10 -16.01 9.43
N ILE A 99 11.81 -15.68 9.56
CA ILE A 99 11.28 -14.32 9.45
C ILE A 99 11.56 -13.56 10.75
N ILE A 100 12.55 -12.67 10.73
CA ILE A 100 12.77 -11.70 11.80
C ILE A 100 11.77 -10.54 11.61
N GLY A 101 10.52 -10.74 12.03
CA GLY A 101 9.49 -9.70 12.06
C GLY A 101 9.48 -8.76 10.84
N ASN A 102 9.32 -7.46 11.09
CA ASN A 102 9.30 -6.37 10.11
C ASN A 102 10.66 -6.09 9.43
N MET A 103 11.54 -7.09 9.31
CA MET A 103 12.85 -6.93 8.67
C MET A 103 13.01 -7.78 7.42
N GLN A 104 12.02 -8.62 7.09
CA GLN A 104 12.13 -9.56 5.99
C GLN A 104 10.83 -9.68 5.20
N ALA A 105 10.96 -9.75 3.88
CA ALA A 105 9.90 -10.10 2.96
C ALA A 105 9.50 -11.57 3.11
N GLY A 106 8.21 -11.86 3.00
CA GLY A 106 7.68 -13.19 2.83
C GLY A 106 7.73 -13.64 1.37
N LEU A 107 7.74 -14.96 1.19
CA LEU A 107 7.50 -15.64 -0.09
C LEU A 107 6.25 -16.48 0.03
N PHE A 108 5.41 -16.43 -1.00
CA PHE A 108 4.25 -17.29 -1.20
C PHE A 108 4.30 -17.86 -2.63
N LEU A 109 4.13 -19.17 -2.75
CA LEU A 109 3.91 -19.85 -4.01
C LEU A 109 2.75 -20.86 -3.85
N PRO A 110 1.77 -20.90 -4.77
CA PRO A 110 0.67 -21.85 -4.68
C PRO A 110 1.16 -23.30 -4.86
N PRO A 111 0.32 -24.31 -4.52
CA PRO A 111 0.71 -25.72 -4.61
C PRO A 111 1.13 -26.18 -6.02
N ASP A 112 0.60 -25.54 -7.06
CA ASP A 112 0.85 -25.82 -8.47
C ASP A 112 1.95 -24.95 -9.08
N ALA A 113 2.65 -24.13 -8.28
CA ALA A 113 3.70 -23.25 -8.78
C ALA A 113 4.86 -24.05 -9.43
N PRO A 114 5.33 -23.63 -10.62
CA PRO A 114 6.53 -24.21 -11.20
C PRO A 114 7.75 -23.83 -10.36
N LEU A 115 8.43 -24.84 -9.81
CA LEU A 115 9.63 -24.68 -8.98
C LEU A 115 10.91 -25.01 -9.75
N ASP A 116 11.01 -24.57 -11.00
CA ASP A 116 12.25 -24.68 -11.77
C ASP A 116 13.33 -23.72 -11.25
N ALA A 117 14.57 -23.89 -11.73
CA ALA A 117 15.71 -23.10 -11.27
C ALA A 117 15.51 -21.60 -11.51
N ALA A 118 14.90 -21.19 -12.62
CA ALA A 118 14.70 -19.78 -12.96
C ALA A 118 13.69 -19.13 -12.00
N GLN A 119 12.59 -19.82 -11.70
CA GLN A 119 11.61 -19.36 -10.73
C GLN A 119 12.23 -19.24 -9.33
N LYS A 120 12.98 -20.25 -8.87
CA LYS A 120 13.65 -20.20 -7.57
C LYS A 120 14.62 -19.02 -7.46
N ILE A 121 15.40 -18.76 -8.50
CA ILE A 121 16.36 -17.65 -8.55
C ILE A 121 15.61 -16.31 -8.53
N LEU A 122 14.54 -16.15 -9.32
CA LEU A 122 13.71 -14.95 -9.33
C LEU A 122 13.21 -14.63 -7.91
N HIS A 123 12.56 -15.58 -7.25
CA HIS A 123 11.99 -15.37 -5.92
C HIS A 123 13.05 -15.11 -4.86
N LEU A 124 14.18 -15.84 -4.89
CA LEU A 124 15.29 -15.60 -3.96
C LEU A 124 15.82 -14.17 -4.08
N ARG A 125 16.12 -13.74 -5.32
CA ARG A 125 16.72 -12.42 -5.57
C ARG A 125 15.75 -11.30 -5.26
N SER A 126 14.49 -11.43 -5.65
CA SER A 126 13.43 -10.47 -5.31
C SER A 126 13.29 -10.35 -3.80
N LYS A 127 13.25 -11.47 -3.06
CA LYS A 127 13.19 -11.46 -1.60
C LYS A 127 14.40 -10.74 -0.99
N GLN A 128 15.62 -11.09 -1.39
CA GLN A 128 16.83 -10.45 -0.87
C GLN A 128 16.83 -8.94 -1.11
N LEU A 129 16.39 -8.51 -2.29
CA LEU A 129 16.25 -7.10 -2.61
C LEU A 129 15.19 -6.41 -1.74
N PHE A 130 14.06 -7.07 -1.51
CA PHE A 130 12.97 -6.54 -0.69
C PHE A 130 13.31 -6.53 0.80
N ASP A 131 14.11 -7.47 1.29
CA ASP A 131 14.66 -7.42 2.66
C ASP A 131 15.48 -6.13 2.85
N ILE A 132 16.28 -5.74 1.84
CA ILE A 132 17.09 -4.51 1.86
C ILE A 132 16.20 -3.27 1.72
N PHE A 133 15.40 -3.16 0.66
CA PHE A 133 14.55 -1.98 0.42
C PHE A 133 13.47 -1.81 1.48
N GLY A 134 12.80 -2.90 1.85
CA GLY A 134 11.73 -2.91 2.84
C GLY A 134 12.19 -2.37 4.19
N SER A 135 13.41 -2.69 4.61
CA SER A 135 13.99 -2.16 5.86
C SER A 135 14.11 -0.63 5.91
N SER A 136 14.06 0.04 4.76
CA SER A 136 14.07 1.51 4.67
C SER A 136 12.67 2.15 4.71
N ILE A 137 11.61 1.34 4.63
CA ILE A 137 10.23 1.81 4.67
C ILE A 137 9.88 2.13 6.13
N THR A 138 9.68 3.40 6.42
CA THR A 138 9.35 3.89 7.77
C THR A 138 7.86 4.13 7.98
N SER A 139 7.05 4.11 6.92
CA SER A 139 5.60 4.30 7.03
C SER A 139 4.96 3.07 7.70
N PRO A 140 4.05 3.25 8.68
CA PRO A 140 3.41 2.13 9.38
C PRO A 140 2.66 1.16 8.47
N THR A 141 2.12 1.67 7.36
CA THR A 141 1.34 0.90 6.37
C THR A 141 2.11 0.67 5.07
N GLY A 142 3.41 0.94 5.05
CA GLY A 142 4.21 0.77 3.85
C GLY A 142 4.48 -0.69 3.55
N ASN A 143 4.25 -1.09 2.30
CA ASN A 143 4.59 -2.40 1.79
C ASN A 143 5.12 -2.30 0.36
N ILE A 144 5.85 -3.33 -0.05
CA ILE A 144 6.31 -3.54 -1.42
C ILE A 144 6.09 -5.01 -1.76
N TRP A 145 5.61 -5.25 -2.96
CA TRP A 145 5.28 -6.60 -3.41
C TRP A 145 5.69 -6.81 -4.88
N LEU A 146 5.88 -8.07 -5.22
CA LEU A 146 6.07 -8.57 -6.57
C LEU A 146 5.12 -9.75 -6.72
N VAL A 147 4.13 -9.61 -7.60
CA VAL A 147 3.23 -10.70 -8.00
C VAL A 147 3.60 -11.17 -9.40
N THR A 148 3.48 -12.47 -9.66
CA THR A 148 3.76 -13.04 -10.99
C THR A 148 2.54 -13.72 -11.60
N LEU A 149 2.54 -13.92 -12.92
CA LEU A 149 1.49 -14.68 -13.62
C LEU A 149 1.36 -16.13 -13.11
N GLY A 150 2.39 -16.66 -12.42
CA GLY A 150 2.33 -17.94 -11.72
C GLY A 150 1.62 -17.88 -10.36
N LYS A 151 0.89 -16.79 -10.07
CA LYS A 151 0.19 -16.53 -8.79
C LYS A 151 1.10 -16.54 -7.56
N THR A 152 2.38 -16.32 -7.77
CA THR A 152 3.36 -16.23 -6.69
C THR A 152 3.47 -14.79 -6.19
N GLU A 153 3.94 -14.64 -4.96
CA GLU A 153 4.16 -13.34 -4.35
C GLU A 153 5.45 -13.30 -3.53
N VAL A 154 6.19 -12.20 -3.67
CA VAL A 154 7.21 -11.75 -2.73
C VAL A 154 6.72 -10.46 -2.13
N ILE A 155 6.62 -10.36 -0.80
CA ILE A 155 6.06 -9.16 -0.16
C ILE A 155 6.81 -8.82 1.12
N TYR A 156 7.24 -7.57 1.23
CA TYR A 156 7.57 -6.96 2.50
C TYR A 156 6.39 -6.09 2.93
N ASP A 157 5.85 -6.33 4.12
CA ASP A 157 4.77 -5.52 4.69
C ASP A 157 5.11 -5.15 6.13
N ASN A 158 5.18 -3.84 6.39
CA ASN A 158 5.53 -3.33 7.72
C ASN A 158 4.40 -3.55 8.74
N ALA A 159 3.14 -3.50 8.31
CA ALA A 159 1.98 -3.70 9.16
C ALA A 159 1.70 -5.20 9.42
N PHE A 160 2.01 -6.05 8.43
CA PHE A 160 1.78 -7.50 8.49
C PHE A 160 3.06 -8.30 8.17
N PRO A 161 4.03 -8.38 9.10
CA PRO A 161 5.28 -9.11 8.84
C PRO A 161 5.10 -10.61 8.55
N ASN A 162 3.95 -11.19 8.91
CA ASN A 162 3.57 -12.57 8.62
C ASN A 162 2.59 -12.69 7.45
N PHE A 163 2.47 -11.68 6.58
CA PHE A 163 1.46 -11.57 5.51
C PHE A 163 1.26 -12.88 4.73
N VAL A 164 2.34 -13.49 4.25
CA VAL A 164 2.27 -14.73 3.45
C VAL A 164 1.62 -15.90 4.18
N SER A 165 1.68 -15.90 5.52
CA SER A 165 1.04 -16.91 6.37
C SER A 165 -0.49 -16.75 6.44
N LEU A 166 -0.98 -15.55 6.13
CA LEU A 166 -2.41 -15.21 6.08
C LEU A 166 -3.01 -15.50 4.70
N MET A 167 -2.19 -15.71 3.68
CA MET A 167 -2.63 -15.98 2.32
C MET A 167 -3.13 -17.42 2.18
N PRO A 168 -4.38 -17.65 1.74
CA PRO A 168 -4.85 -18.98 1.32
C PRO A 168 -4.02 -19.57 0.18
N ALA A 169 -3.88 -20.90 0.10
CA ALA A 169 -3.17 -21.59 -0.98
C ALA A 169 -3.68 -21.27 -2.40
N ASN A 170 -4.97 -20.90 -2.52
CA ASN A 170 -5.63 -20.56 -3.77
C ASN A 170 -5.69 -19.05 -4.04
N THR A 171 -4.89 -18.24 -3.34
CA THR A 171 -4.81 -16.79 -3.58
C THR A 171 -4.38 -16.52 -5.03
N ASP A 172 -5.11 -15.63 -5.70
CA ASP A 172 -4.90 -15.31 -7.11
C ASP A 172 -5.14 -13.83 -7.36
N TYR A 173 -4.05 -13.09 -7.59
CA TYR A 173 -4.09 -11.67 -7.93
C TYR A 173 -4.03 -11.41 -9.44
N THR A 174 -3.97 -12.43 -10.29
CA THR A 174 -3.71 -12.27 -11.72
C THR A 174 -4.77 -11.44 -12.45
N GLN A 175 -5.99 -11.41 -11.92
CA GLN A 175 -7.12 -10.65 -12.49
C GLN A 175 -7.33 -9.28 -11.82
N THR A 176 -6.51 -8.93 -10.83
CA THR A 176 -6.63 -7.65 -10.11
C THR A 176 -5.84 -6.54 -10.80
N PRO A 177 -6.18 -5.26 -10.56
CA PRO A 177 -5.37 -4.14 -11.07
C PRO A 177 -3.92 -4.14 -10.59
N TRP A 178 -3.59 -4.84 -9.50
CA TRP A 178 -2.20 -5.04 -9.08
C TRP A 178 -1.37 -5.81 -10.11
N MET A 179 -1.99 -6.71 -10.89
CA MET A 179 -1.34 -7.39 -12.01
C MET A 179 -1.65 -6.72 -13.35
N THR A 180 -2.94 -6.47 -13.63
CA THR A 180 -3.39 -6.10 -14.97
C THR A 180 -2.97 -4.69 -15.40
N LEU A 181 -2.57 -3.81 -14.48
CA LEU A 181 -1.99 -2.50 -14.82
C LEU A 181 -0.48 -2.56 -15.15
N GLY A 182 0.21 -3.63 -14.74
CA GLY A 182 1.62 -3.89 -15.11
C GLY A 182 1.77 -4.77 -16.36
N ASP A 183 0.68 -5.35 -16.86
CA ASP A 183 0.68 -6.22 -18.04
C ASP A 183 1.10 -5.43 -19.30
N PRO A 184 2.13 -5.86 -20.05
CA PRO A 184 2.53 -5.21 -21.30
C PRO A 184 1.41 -5.10 -22.36
N ALA A 185 0.39 -5.96 -22.30
CA ALA A 185 -0.76 -5.90 -23.20
C ALA A 185 -1.62 -4.64 -22.98
N THR A 186 -1.71 -4.15 -21.76
CA THR A 186 -2.50 -2.98 -21.35
C THR A 186 -1.63 -1.76 -21.03
N ASN A 187 -0.35 -1.98 -20.70
CA ASN A 187 0.65 -0.97 -20.36
C ASN A 187 1.96 -1.17 -21.14
N PRO A 188 1.94 -1.04 -22.50
CA PRO A 188 3.08 -1.36 -23.35
C PRO A 188 4.30 -0.46 -23.11
N GLU A 189 4.07 0.78 -22.69
CA GLU A 189 5.12 1.74 -22.34
C GLU A 189 5.76 1.45 -20.97
N ARG A 190 5.22 0.51 -20.19
CA ARG A 190 5.66 0.15 -18.83
C ARG A 190 5.77 1.38 -17.92
N GLY A 191 4.83 2.30 -18.08
CA GLY A 191 4.71 3.49 -17.25
C GLY A 191 4.06 3.16 -15.91
N LEU A 192 4.33 3.98 -14.88
CA LEU A 192 3.72 3.80 -13.57
C LEU A 192 2.20 3.99 -13.64
N ARG A 193 1.45 3.12 -12.98
CA ARG A 193 0.00 3.19 -12.87
C ARG A 193 -0.44 3.12 -11.41
N TRP A 194 -1.45 3.90 -11.05
CA TRP A 194 -2.09 3.83 -9.74
C TRP A 194 -3.34 2.96 -9.81
N THR A 195 -3.51 2.04 -8.87
CA THR A 195 -4.75 1.29 -8.73
C THR A 195 -5.87 2.21 -8.21
N PRO A 196 -7.14 1.89 -8.47
CA PRO A 196 -8.21 2.39 -7.61
C PRO A 196 -8.03 1.86 -6.18
N PRO A 197 -8.80 2.36 -5.19
CA PRO A 197 -8.89 1.69 -3.90
C PRO A 197 -9.36 0.24 -4.06
N LEU A 198 -8.53 -0.70 -3.62
CA LEU A 198 -8.78 -2.13 -3.69
C LEU A 198 -8.76 -2.73 -2.29
N TYR A 199 -9.70 -3.61 -2.00
CA TYR A 199 -9.70 -4.35 -0.75
C TYR A 199 -8.79 -5.56 -0.87
N ASP A 200 -7.80 -5.65 0.01
CA ASP A 200 -6.87 -6.78 0.10
C ASP A 200 -7.36 -7.81 1.12
N PRO A 201 -7.77 -9.03 0.69
CA PRO A 201 -8.36 -10.00 1.61
C PRO A 201 -7.44 -10.48 2.75
N PRO A 202 -6.13 -10.77 2.53
CA PRO A 202 -5.23 -11.17 3.61
C PRO A 202 -5.03 -10.10 4.69
N SER A 203 -4.75 -8.84 4.32
CA SER A 203 -4.57 -7.75 5.29
C SER A 203 -5.88 -7.16 5.82
N LYS A 204 -6.99 -7.35 5.09
CA LYS A 204 -8.31 -6.76 5.36
C LYS A 204 -8.30 -5.23 5.33
N LEU A 205 -7.48 -4.66 4.46
CA LEU A 205 -7.34 -3.20 4.28
C LEU A 205 -7.75 -2.77 2.88
N TRP A 206 -8.17 -1.50 2.77
CA TRP A 206 -8.30 -0.81 1.50
C TRP A 206 -6.98 -0.14 1.16
N LEU A 207 -6.46 -0.43 -0.03
CA LEU A 207 -5.14 0.01 -0.48
C LEU A 207 -5.25 0.73 -1.82
N VAL A 208 -4.40 1.74 -1.99
CA VAL A 208 -4.08 2.34 -3.28
C VAL A 208 -2.60 2.07 -3.51
N SER A 209 -2.26 1.50 -4.66
CA SER A 209 -0.91 1.04 -4.95
C SER A 209 -0.41 1.62 -6.26
N ALA A 210 0.87 1.97 -6.31
CA ALA A 210 1.58 2.20 -7.57
C ALA A 210 2.10 0.87 -8.12
N VAL A 211 2.00 0.67 -9.43
CA VAL A 211 2.35 -0.56 -10.15
C VAL A 211 3.22 -0.22 -11.36
N LEU A 212 4.21 -1.08 -11.65
CA LEU A 212 5.12 -1.02 -12.79
C LEU A 212 5.28 -2.39 -13.47
#